data_AF-A0A6N1YDU3-F1
#
_entry.id   AF-A0A6N1YDU3-F1
#
_cell.length_a   1.000
_cell.length_b   1.000
_cell.length_c   1.000
_cell.angle_alpha   90.00
_cell.angle_beta   90.00
_cell.angle_gamma   90.00
#
_symmetry.space_group_name_H-M   'P 1'
#
loop_
_entity.id
_entity.type
_entity.pdbx_description
1 polymer ?
#
loop_
_entity_poly.entity_id
_entity_poly.type
_entity_poly.pdbx_seq_one_letter_code
_entity_poly.pdbx_strand_id
1 'polypeptide(L)' 'MTKPSLDQEKIICTCSGTSETKINQLIAKGFDDLDKIASATGASTGCGACDIIILDLLKKDAS' A
#
# COMPACT_ATOMS: atom_id res chain seq x y z
N MET A 1 -19.94 -11.93 22.87
CA MET A 1 -19.60 -10.50 22.72
C MET A 1 -19.36 -10.23 21.23
N THR A 2 -19.62 -9.01 20.78
CA THR A 2 -20.01 -8.56 19.43
C THR A 2 -18.98 -8.75 18.30
N LYS A 3 -19.49 -8.96 17.06
CA LYS A 3 -18.91 -8.82 15.69
C LYS A 3 -18.21 -7.45 15.44
N PRO A 4 -17.58 -7.14 14.28
CA PRO A 4 -17.16 -7.96 13.13
C PRO A 4 -15.74 -7.62 12.55
N SER A 5 -15.28 -8.44 11.58
CA SER A 5 -14.40 -8.06 10.46
C SER A 5 -13.10 -7.30 10.78
N LEU A 6 -12.12 -8.00 11.35
CA LEU A 6 -10.73 -7.54 11.26
C LEU A 6 -10.27 -7.79 9.81
N ASP A 7 -10.45 -6.77 8.97
CA ASP A 7 -9.59 -6.56 7.80
C ASP A 7 -8.17 -6.78 8.30
N GLN A 8 -7.57 -7.92 7.94
CA GLN A 8 -6.21 -8.20 8.33
C GLN A 8 -5.36 -7.22 7.54
N GLU A 9 -5.14 -6.03 8.11
CA GLU A 9 -4.35 -4.97 7.50
C GLU A 9 -2.97 -5.53 7.19
N LYS A 10 -2.81 -6.02 5.97
CA LYS A 10 -1.60 -6.69 5.55
C LYS A 10 -0.53 -5.62 5.45
N ILE A 11 0.41 -5.62 6.39
CA ILE A 11 1.53 -4.68 6.37
C ILE A 11 2.42 -5.05 5.19
N ILE A 12 2.47 -4.16 4.19
CA ILE A 12 3.26 -4.32 2.98
C ILE A 12 4.68 -3.80 3.19
N CYS A 13 4.81 -2.69 3.91
CA CYS A 13 6.10 -2.14 4.29
C CYS A 13 6.23 -2.12 5.81
N THR A 14 7.09 -2.96 6.36
CA THR A 14 7.41 -2.94 7.79
C THR A 14 8.31 -1.75 8.17
N CYS A 15 9.07 -1.21 7.22
CA CYS A 15 9.97 -0.07 7.42
C CYS A 15 9.18 1.22 7.78
N SER A 16 8.11 1.51 7.03
CA SER A 16 7.24 2.68 7.25
C SER A 16 5.89 2.36 7.90
N GLY A 17 5.58 1.07 8.13
CA GLY A 17 4.29 0.63 8.66
C GLY A 17 3.14 0.78 7.66
N THR A 18 3.43 0.73 6.37
CA THR A 18 2.41 0.92 5.32
C THR A 18 1.63 -0.38 5.11
N SER A 19 0.30 -0.31 5.26
CA SER A 19 -0.63 -1.42 5.00
C SER A 19 -1.17 -1.40 3.58
N GLU A 20 -1.63 -2.56 3.10
CA GLU A 20 -2.23 -2.73 1.77
C GLU A 20 -3.46 -1.83 1.61
N THR A 21 -4.28 -1.75 2.65
CA THR A 21 -5.47 -0.88 2.71
C THR A 21 -5.10 0.59 2.51
N LYS A 22 -3.97 1.05 3.07
CA LYS A 22 -3.45 2.41 2.87
C LYS A 22 -3.06 2.66 1.42
N ILE A 23 -2.40 1.68 0.78
CA ILE A 23 -1.99 1.75 -0.62
C ILE A 23 -3.24 1.82 -1.53
N ASN A 24 -4.21 0.93 -1.34
CA ASN A 24 -5.48 0.96 -2.09
C ASN A 24 -6.24 2.27 -1.93
N GLN A 25 -6.27 2.84 -0.72
CA GLN A 25 -6.86 4.17 -0.50
C GLN A 25 -6.15 5.28 -1.27
N LEU A 26 -4.83 5.18 -1.49
CA LEU A 26 -4.08 6.13 -2.30
C LEU A 26 -4.36 5.91 -3.78
N ILE A 27 -4.36 4.67 -4.26
CA ILE A 27 -4.70 4.33 -5.65
C ILE A 27 -6.10 4.88 -5.99
N ALA A 28 -7.09 4.66 -5.11
CA ALA A 28 -8.43 5.20 -5.26
C ALA A 28 -8.51 6.75 -5.26
N LYS A 29 -7.50 7.44 -4.73
CA LYS A 29 -7.35 8.90 -4.81
C LYS A 29 -6.70 9.39 -6.11
N GLY A 30 -6.30 8.47 -7.00
CA GLY A 30 -5.59 8.77 -8.25
C GLY A 30 -4.06 8.67 -8.13
N PHE A 31 -3.56 7.90 -7.16
CA PHE A 31 -2.13 7.61 -7.05
C PHE A 31 -1.81 6.37 -7.89
N ASP A 32 -1.58 6.57 -9.18
CA ASP A 32 -1.25 5.50 -10.14
C ASP A 32 0.27 5.24 -10.30
N ASP A 33 1.09 5.85 -9.45
CA ASP A 33 2.55 5.74 -9.53
C ASP A 33 3.16 5.40 -8.17
N LEU A 34 4.17 4.52 -8.20
CA LEU A 34 4.92 4.15 -7.02
C LEU A 34 5.57 5.35 -6.34
N ASP A 35 6.10 6.31 -7.11
CA ASP A 35 6.73 7.52 -6.57
C ASP A 35 5.75 8.40 -5.79
N LYS A 36 4.49 8.51 -6.26
CA LYS A 36 3.43 9.23 -5.56
C LYS A 36 3.06 8.52 -4.26
N ILE A 37 2.94 7.19 -4.29
CA ILE A 37 2.62 6.38 -3.10
C ILE A 37 3.77 6.46 -2.09
N ALA A 38 5.02 6.35 -2.56
CA ALA A 38 6.22 6.48 -1.75
C ALA A 38 6.30 7.86 -1.10
N SER A 39 6.02 8.92 -1.84
CA SER A 39 5.98 10.29 -1.31
C SER A 39 4.86 10.49 -0.27
N ALA A 40 3.72 9.81 -0.43
CA ALA A 40 2.58 9.91 0.49
C ALA A 40 2.71 9.03 1.75
N THR A 41 3.40 7.90 1.66
CA THR A 41 3.49 6.89 2.74
C THR A 41 4.88 6.76 3.35
N GLY A 42 5.92 7.22 2.66
CA GLY A 42 7.31 6.92 2.96
C GLY A 42 7.73 5.48 2.64
N ALA A 43 6.83 4.62 2.17
CA ALA A 43 7.21 3.30 1.65
C ALA A 43 8.20 3.44 0.48
N SER A 44 9.04 2.44 0.23
CA SER A 44 10.03 2.44 -0.86
C SER A 44 11.17 3.46 -0.78
N THR A 45 11.16 4.40 0.17
CA THR A 45 12.23 5.41 0.32
C THR A 45 13.50 4.91 1.04
N GLY A 46 13.42 3.73 1.67
CA GLY A 46 14.53 3.14 2.43
C GLY A 46 14.95 1.77 1.91
N CYS A 47 14.28 0.73 2.41
CA CYS A 47 14.69 -0.67 2.25
C CYS A 47 14.41 -1.26 0.84
N GLY A 48 13.51 -0.67 0.06
CA GLY A 48 13.21 -1.12 -1.31
C GLY A 48 12.40 -2.43 -1.44
N ALA A 49 12.07 -3.09 -0.32
CA ALA A 49 11.47 -4.43 -0.34
C ALA A 49 9.98 -4.43 -0.71
N CYS A 50 9.28 -3.34 -0.38
CA CYS A 50 7.85 -3.19 -0.65
C CYS A 50 7.54 -2.73 -2.08
N ASP A 51 8.55 -2.31 -2.85
CA ASP A 51 8.38 -1.75 -4.19
C ASP A 51 7.64 -2.68 -5.14
N ILE A 52 8.11 -3.93 -5.22
CA ILE A 52 7.52 -4.96 -6.07
C ILE A 52 6.04 -5.17 -5.72
N ILE A 53 5.70 -5.10 -4.43
CA ILE A 53 4.33 -5.32 -3.95
C ILE A 53 3.43 -4.14 -4.31
N ILE A 54 3.91 -2.90 -4.13
CA ILE A 54 3.17 -1.69 -4.51
C ILE A 54 2.94 -1.66 -6.03
N LEU A 55 3.96 -1.99 -6.81
CA LEU A 55 3.86 -2.11 -8.27
C LEU A 55 2.88 -3.19 -8.72
N ASP A 56 2.81 -4.32 -8.02
CA ASP A 56 1.84 -5.39 -8.30
C ASP A 56 0.40 -4.93 -8.03
N LEU A 57 0.17 -4.25 -6.90
CA LEU A 57 -1.14 -3.68 -6.55
C LEU A 57 -1.61 -2.66 -7.59
N LEU A 58 -0.74 -1.72 -7.97
CA LEU A 58 -1.02 -0.75 -9.03
C LEU A 58 -1.42 -1.40 -10.35
N LYS A 59 -0.75 -2.50 -10.73
CA LYS A 59 -1.08 -3.25 -11.94
C LYS A 59 -2.39 -4.02 -11.84
N LYS A 60 -2.76 -4.50 -10.64
CA LYS A 60 -4.03 -5.22 -10.42
C LYS A 60 -5.25 -4.31 -10.57
N ASP A 61 -5.19 -3.08 -10.08
CA ASP A 61 -6.30 -2.12 -10.18
C ASP A 61 -6.43 -1.49 -11.58
N ALA A 62 -5.37 -1.53 -12.39
CA ALA A 62 -5.37 -1.01 -13.76
C ALA A 62 -6.03 -1.94 -14.81
N SER A 63 -6.70 -3.03 -14.40
CA SER A 63 -7.26 -4.05 -15.31
C SER A 63 -8.78 -4.19 -15.25
#